data_AF-A0A2P8D699-F1
#
_entry.id   AF-A0A2P8D699-F1
#
_cell.length_a   1.000
_cell.length_b   1.000
_cell.length_c   1.000
_cell.angle_alpha   90.00
_cell.angle_beta   90.00
_cell.angle_gamma   90.00
#
_symmetry.space_group_name_H-M   'P 1'
#
loop_
_entity.id
_entity.type
_entity.pdbx_description
1 polymer ?
#
loop_
_entity_poly.entity_id
_entity_poly.type
_entity_poly.pdbx_seq_one_letter_code
_entity_poly.pdbx_strand_id
1 'polypeptide(L)'
;MHIAFRAITFMAISIYSFIKRADMKKQLFSITALLAVTIFSASAQEKRVPLFEMFTSSTCPPCNPGNAALDGTLGNKPATEFALVKFQQFFPGTGDPYTTAEGRDRFLNYYNPGATQIGVPEMHINGGAGINPNDPGVISDAKYNAAKNEAATYKLSGTYSIANKVVTANVKYTAISAGTAPVLYVAIVETKTIKNKKSNGETEFHNVMKKMMPSQTGTTLTEAVGVEGSKSLTFTFAGNYRLPTNGQPSSYINDATENSVEDFNNLRVVAWVQGSDKKVYQAANLAKTGGTGVNQVSNTVGAVEVYPNPTSGQIHINLNMKEQDEVSASIVSLTGAVVARQSQRLNAGKNTMSFDTRGLAAGLYNLIIFDSNNNSFAQRVSVIR
;
A
#
# COMPACT_ATOMS: atom_id res chain seq x y z
N MET A 1 6.97 -49.56 36.42
CA MET A 1 6.86 -48.14 36.03
C MET A 1 5.78 -48.06 34.96
N HIS A 2 4.80 -47.18 35.16
CA HIS A 2 3.42 -47.14 34.64
C HIS A 2 3.21 -47.55 33.17
N ILE A 3 2.29 -48.47 32.86
CA ILE A 3 0.80 -48.40 32.84
C ILE A 3 0.28 -47.54 31.68
N ALA A 4 -0.35 -48.22 30.72
CA ALA A 4 -1.11 -47.70 29.60
C ALA A 4 -2.52 -48.34 29.61
N PHE A 5 -3.53 -47.50 29.39
CA PHE A 5 -4.84 -47.74 28.75
C PHE A 5 -5.86 -48.76 29.32
N ARG A 6 -7.08 -48.27 29.62
CA ARG A 6 -8.41 -48.71 29.10
C ARG A 6 -9.55 -47.97 29.84
N ALA A 7 -10.43 -47.23 29.14
CA ALA A 7 -11.72 -47.63 28.51
C ALA A 7 -12.83 -47.94 29.55
N ILE A 8 -13.83 -47.08 29.78
CA ILE A 8 -15.14 -46.91 29.08
C ILE A 8 -16.25 -47.89 29.55
N THR A 9 -17.28 -47.32 30.20
CA THR A 9 -18.71 -47.73 30.40
C THR A 9 -19.08 -48.96 31.25
N PHE A 10 -19.95 -48.80 32.26
CA PHE A 10 -21.34 -49.33 32.29
C PHE A 10 -22.12 -48.97 33.58
N MET A 11 -23.23 -48.25 33.35
CA MET A 11 -24.57 -48.23 33.96
C MET A 11 -24.92 -49.00 35.26
N ALA A 12 -25.55 -48.24 36.18
CA ALA A 12 -26.73 -48.52 37.03
C ALA A 12 -26.73 -49.60 38.14
N ILE A 13 -27.09 -49.17 39.37
CA ILE A 13 -28.07 -49.76 40.34
C ILE A 13 -28.35 -48.66 41.40
N SER A 14 -29.53 -48.02 41.34
CA SER A 14 -30.69 -48.19 42.26
C SER A 14 -30.41 -47.72 43.71
N ILE A 15 -30.74 -46.46 44.07
CA ILE A 15 -32.02 -45.97 44.64
C ILE A 15 -32.36 -46.59 46.02
N TYR A 16 -32.75 -45.70 46.95
CA TYR A 16 -33.53 -45.90 48.19
C TYR A 16 -32.77 -46.04 49.51
N SER A 17 -32.54 -44.91 50.19
CA SER A 17 -33.15 -44.72 51.51
C SER A 17 -33.15 -43.24 51.94
N PHE A 18 -34.35 -42.76 52.27
CA PHE A 18 -34.64 -41.70 53.24
C PHE A 18 -34.09 -40.29 53.03
N ILE A 19 -34.76 -39.46 52.22
CA ILE A 19 -35.05 -38.06 52.62
C ILE A 19 -36.50 -37.73 52.27
N LYS A 20 -37.27 -37.45 53.33
CA LYS A 20 -38.67 -37.01 53.30
C LYS A 20 -38.77 -35.62 52.65
N ARG A 21 -39.89 -35.45 51.94
CA ARG A 21 -40.45 -34.19 51.44
C ARG A 21 -40.25 -33.01 52.41
N ALA A 22 -39.37 -32.09 52.06
CA ALA A 22 -39.54 -30.63 52.22
C ALA A 22 -38.32 -29.96 51.58
N ASP A 23 -38.54 -28.84 50.89
CA ASP A 23 -37.50 -27.93 50.37
C ASP A 23 -36.69 -28.28 49.11
N MET A 24 -37.32 -28.95 48.15
CA MET A 24 -36.83 -29.00 46.76
C MET A 24 -37.14 -27.71 45.97
N LYS A 25 -36.93 -26.52 46.57
CA LYS A 25 -37.07 -25.22 45.89
C LYS A 25 -35.97 -24.19 46.20
N LYS A 26 -34.95 -24.52 47.00
CA LYS A 26 -33.91 -23.53 47.37
C LYS A 26 -32.45 -23.96 47.22
N GLN A 27 -32.15 -25.10 46.60
CA GLN A 27 -30.76 -25.52 46.33
C GLN A 27 -30.46 -25.91 44.88
N LEU A 28 -31.22 -25.38 43.92
CA LEU A 28 -30.87 -25.44 42.50
C LEU A 28 -30.49 -24.04 41.98
N PHE A 29 -29.57 -23.38 42.68
CA PHE A 29 -28.90 -22.16 42.22
C PHE A 29 -27.38 -22.35 42.33
N SER A 30 -26.90 -23.45 41.78
CA SER A 30 -25.50 -23.63 41.46
C SER A 30 -25.46 -24.57 40.26
N ILE A 31 -24.67 -24.18 39.26
CA ILE A 31 -24.49 -24.86 37.97
C ILE A 31 -25.63 -24.59 36.98
N THR A 32 -25.88 -23.30 36.70
CA THR A 32 -26.30 -22.89 35.35
C THR A 32 -25.12 -22.16 34.73
N ALA A 33 -24.67 -22.70 33.60
CA ALA A 33 -23.54 -22.23 32.82
C ALA A 33 -23.51 -20.71 32.66
N LEU A 34 -22.52 -20.06 33.28
CA LEU A 34 -21.86 -18.93 32.65
C LEU A 34 -20.55 -19.46 32.06
N LEU A 35 -20.71 -20.30 31.04
CA LEU A 35 -19.69 -20.45 30.02
C LEU A 35 -19.59 -19.06 29.39
N ALA A 36 -18.68 -18.24 29.90
CA ALA A 36 -18.26 -17.03 29.22
C ALA A 36 -17.71 -17.50 27.87
N VAL A 37 -18.57 -17.54 26.86
CA VAL A 37 -18.16 -17.63 25.47
C VAL A 37 -17.42 -16.32 25.25
N THR A 38 -16.12 -16.33 25.50
CA THR A 38 -15.19 -15.40 24.88
C THR A 38 -15.34 -15.64 23.39
N ILE A 39 -16.24 -14.89 22.78
CA ILE A 39 -16.22 -14.68 21.34
C ILE A 39 -14.89 -13.97 21.11
N PHE A 40 -13.83 -14.74 20.86
CA PHE A 40 -12.72 -14.24 20.10
C PHE A 40 -13.33 -13.89 18.74
N SER A 41 -13.78 -12.64 18.60
CA SER A 41 -13.85 -12.05 17.28
C SER A 41 -12.41 -12.15 16.79
N ALA A 42 -12.14 -13.13 15.93
CA ALA A 42 -10.92 -13.14 15.15
C ALA A 42 -11.01 -11.89 14.26
N SER A 43 -10.61 -10.74 14.80
CA SER A 43 -10.39 -9.56 13.99
C SER A 43 -9.37 -9.99 12.95
N ALA A 44 -9.75 -9.99 11.67
CA ALA A 44 -8.81 -10.29 10.61
C ALA A 44 -7.56 -9.43 10.83
N GLN A 45 -6.41 -10.09 10.96
CA GLN A 45 -5.13 -9.43 11.13
C GLN A 45 -4.97 -8.41 9.99
N GLU A 46 -4.58 -7.18 10.34
CA GLU A 46 -4.34 -6.14 9.34
C GLU A 46 -3.33 -6.65 8.31
N LYS A 47 -3.70 -6.57 7.04
CA LYS A 47 -2.83 -7.03 5.96
C LYS A 47 -1.67 -6.04 5.81
N ARG A 48 -0.46 -6.56 5.84
CA ARG A 48 0.76 -5.79 5.63
C ARG A 48 0.91 -5.44 4.15
N VAL A 49 1.23 -4.19 3.88
CA VAL A 49 1.82 -3.75 2.62
C VAL A 49 3.33 -3.64 2.87
N PRO A 50 4.17 -4.55 2.35
CA PRO A 50 5.62 -4.43 2.49
C PRO A 50 6.12 -3.18 1.77
N LEU A 51 7.03 -2.45 2.43
CA LEU A 51 7.73 -1.32 1.86
C LEU A 51 9.10 -1.75 1.34
N PHE A 52 9.40 -1.39 0.11
CA PHE A 52 10.70 -1.50 -0.52
C PHE A 52 11.25 -0.08 -0.75
N GLU A 53 12.38 0.21 -0.13
CA GLU A 53 13.11 1.46 -0.34
C GLU A 53 14.41 1.13 -1.03
N MET A 54 14.60 1.62 -2.25
CA MET A 54 15.75 1.32 -3.08
C MET A 54 16.59 2.58 -3.29
N PHE A 55 17.84 2.54 -2.88
CA PHE A 55 18.84 3.57 -3.13
C PHE A 55 19.63 3.19 -4.37
N THR A 56 19.55 4.02 -5.40
CA THR A 56 20.03 3.70 -6.75
C THR A 56 20.55 4.96 -7.45
N SER A 57 21.17 4.83 -8.61
CA SER A 57 21.71 5.98 -9.35
C SER A 57 21.93 5.68 -10.83
N SER A 58 21.55 6.61 -11.71
CA SER A 58 21.82 6.54 -13.15
C SER A 58 23.30 6.54 -13.52
N THR A 59 24.20 6.85 -12.59
CA THR A 59 25.66 6.80 -12.80
C THR A 59 26.32 5.55 -12.21
N CYS A 60 25.54 4.65 -11.63
CA CYS A 60 25.97 3.40 -10.97
C CYS A 60 25.73 2.17 -11.87
N PRO A 61 26.75 1.62 -12.56
CA PRO A 61 26.57 0.43 -13.38
C PRO A 61 25.93 -0.78 -12.67
N PRO A 62 26.30 -1.16 -11.42
CA PRO A 62 25.66 -2.29 -10.75
C PRO A 62 24.23 -2.00 -10.27
N CYS A 63 23.76 -0.75 -10.36
CA CYS A 63 22.40 -0.40 -9.98
C CYS A 63 21.36 -0.83 -11.02
N ASN A 64 21.74 -0.88 -12.30
CA ASN A 64 20.88 -1.36 -13.38
C ASN A 64 20.41 -2.81 -13.16
N PRO A 65 21.31 -3.83 -13.02
CA PRO A 65 20.86 -5.19 -12.73
C PRO A 65 20.11 -5.31 -11.39
N GLY A 66 20.47 -4.51 -10.38
CA GLY A 66 19.75 -4.48 -9.10
C GLY A 66 18.32 -3.96 -9.22
N ASN A 67 18.11 -2.90 -10.01
CA ASN A 67 16.78 -2.39 -10.36
C ASN A 67 15.99 -3.46 -11.12
N ALA A 68 16.60 -4.08 -12.14
CA ALA A 68 15.96 -5.13 -12.93
C ALA A 68 15.54 -6.35 -12.09
N ALA A 69 16.35 -6.77 -11.12
CA ALA A 69 16.01 -7.87 -10.20
C ALA A 69 14.80 -7.54 -9.32
N LEU A 70 14.76 -6.33 -8.76
CA LEU A 70 13.64 -5.85 -7.95
C LEU A 70 12.36 -5.72 -8.81
N ASP A 71 12.46 -5.05 -9.95
CA ASP A 71 11.34 -4.78 -10.84
C ASP A 71 10.79 -6.10 -11.42
N GLY A 72 11.65 -7.06 -11.76
CA GLY A 72 11.23 -8.40 -12.21
C GLY A 72 10.47 -9.19 -11.14
N THR A 73 10.83 -9.05 -9.87
CA THR A 73 10.13 -9.71 -8.76
C THR A 73 8.80 -9.05 -8.46
N LEU A 74 8.77 -7.71 -8.39
CA LEU A 74 7.58 -6.96 -8.02
C LEU A 74 6.60 -6.78 -9.19
N GLY A 75 7.07 -6.78 -10.44
CA GLY A 75 6.24 -6.58 -11.63
C GLY A 75 5.17 -7.65 -11.83
N ASN A 76 5.35 -8.83 -11.23
CA ASN A 76 4.36 -9.93 -11.23
C ASN A 76 3.37 -9.86 -10.05
N LYS A 77 3.46 -8.84 -9.20
CA LYS A 77 2.62 -8.68 -8.00
C LYS A 77 1.62 -7.53 -8.21
N PRO A 78 0.41 -7.60 -7.60
CA PRO A 78 -0.52 -6.49 -7.67
C PRO A 78 0.10 -5.23 -7.05
N ALA A 79 0.07 -4.10 -7.76
CA ALA A 79 0.68 -2.85 -7.31
C ALA A 79 0.08 -2.29 -6.01
N THR A 80 -1.10 -2.77 -5.60
CA THR A 80 -1.73 -2.43 -4.31
C THR A 80 -1.17 -3.22 -3.13
N GLU A 81 -0.44 -4.31 -3.38
CA GLU A 81 0.08 -5.21 -2.34
C GLU A 81 1.51 -4.90 -1.92
N PHE A 82 2.16 -3.89 -2.48
CA PHE A 82 3.48 -3.43 -2.02
C PHE A 82 3.64 -1.92 -2.23
N ALA A 83 4.49 -1.31 -1.43
CA ALA A 83 4.92 0.07 -1.60
C ALA A 83 6.39 0.07 -2.06
N LEU A 84 6.69 0.84 -3.10
CA LEU A 84 8.05 1.02 -3.62
C LEU A 84 8.37 2.52 -3.72
N VAL A 85 9.55 2.90 -3.25
CA VAL A 85 10.15 4.23 -3.44
C VAL A 85 11.62 4.03 -3.83
N LYS A 86 12.06 4.61 -4.96
CA LYS A 86 13.47 4.62 -5.36
C LYS A 86 14.08 6.01 -5.13
N PHE A 87 15.10 6.09 -4.30
CA PHE A 87 15.83 7.31 -3.95
C PHE A 87 17.11 7.42 -4.78
N GLN A 88 17.12 8.36 -5.73
CA GLN A 88 18.26 8.60 -6.59
C GLN A 88 19.42 9.22 -5.82
N GLN A 89 20.62 8.66 -5.94
CA GLN A 89 21.78 9.01 -5.14
C GLN A 89 22.84 9.85 -5.87
N PHE A 90 23.53 10.67 -5.08
CA PHE A 90 24.54 11.64 -5.51
C PHE A 90 25.84 11.01 -6.04
N PHE A 91 25.91 9.69 -6.13
CA PHE A 91 27.11 8.92 -6.46
C PHE A 91 26.73 7.58 -7.13
N PRO A 92 27.68 6.82 -7.71
CA PRO A 92 29.09 7.14 -7.94
C PRO A 92 29.26 8.16 -9.08
N GLY A 93 30.48 8.65 -9.30
CA GLY A 93 30.76 9.65 -10.34
C GLY A 93 30.03 10.95 -10.07
N THR A 94 29.32 11.47 -11.08
CA THR A 94 28.57 12.72 -10.95
C THR A 94 27.27 12.58 -10.14
N GLY A 95 26.77 11.36 -9.97
CA GLY A 95 25.48 11.09 -9.33
C GLY A 95 24.29 11.32 -10.25
N ASP A 96 23.14 10.83 -9.80
CA ASP A 96 21.89 10.95 -10.54
C ASP A 96 21.33 12.39 -10.49
N PRO A 97 20.93 12.99 -11.62
CA PRO A 97 20.27 14.30 -11.67
C PRO A 97 19.08 14.48 -10.73
N TYR A 98 18.34 13.42 -10.41
CA TYR A 98 17.16 13.48 -9.54
C TYR A 98 17.46 13.18 -8.08
N THR A 99 18.74 13.21 -7.68
CA THR A 99 19.06 13.30 -6.26
C THR A 99 18.48 14.57 -5.63
N THR A 100 17.82 14.40 -4.50
CA THR A 100 17.34 15.49 -3.65
C THR A 100 18.08 15.46 -2.31
N ALA A 101 18.09 16.60 -1.61
CA ALA A 101 18.63 16.66 -0.25
C ALA A 101 17.93 15.66 0.68
N GLU A 102 16.61 15.51 0.53
CA GLU A 102 15.79 14.59 1.31
C GLU A 102 16.15 13.12 1.06
N GLY A 103 16.34 12.74 -0.21
CA GLY A 103 16.74 11.39 -0.59
C GLY A 103 18.16 11.06 -0.14
N ARG A 104 19.07 12.05 -0.19
CA ARG A 104 20.43 11.91 0.35
C ARG A 104 20.43 11.75 1.86
N ASP A 105 19.68 12.58 2.58
CA ASP A 105 19.61 12.51 4.04
C ASP A 105 18.96 11.20 4.51
N ARG A 106 17.95 10.71 3.79
CA ARG A 106 17.36 9.39 4.09
C ARG A 106 18.37 8.26 3.90
N PHE A 107 19.27 8.36 2.93
CA PHE A 107 20.35 7.39 2.75
C PHE A 107 21.44 7.52 3.83
N LEU A 108 22.05 8.70 3.97
CA LEU A 108 23.23 8.92 4.81
C LEU A 108 22.91 9.07 6.30
N ASN A 109 21.88 9.83 6.65
CA ASN A 109 21.64 10.19 8.06
C ASN A 109 20.68 9.20 8.73
N TYR A 110 19.74 8.64 7.97
CA TYR A 110 18.77 7.70 8.52
C TYR A 110 19.25 6.25 8.44
N TYR A 111 19.61 5.75 7.25
CA TYR A 111 20.03 4.36 7.09
C TYR A 111 21.51 4.13 7.41
N ASN A 112 22.40 5.04 6.99
CA ASN A 112 23.86 4.89 7.11
C ASN A 112 24.56 5.94 8.01
N PRO A 113 24.03 6.27 9.22
CA PRO A 113 24.59 7.34 10.05
C PRO A 113 26.04 7.03 10.45
N GLY A 114 26.95 7.94 10.11
CA GLY A 114 28.37 7.81 10.44
C GLY A 114 29.11 6.72 9.66
N ALA A 115 28.50 6.14 8.62
CA ALA A 115 29.16 5.13 7.80
C ALA A 115 30.38 5.72 7.07
N THR A 116 31.53 5.05 7.19
CA THR A 116 32.77 5.41 6.48
C THR A 116 32.85 4.81 5.08
N GLN A 117 31.96 3.86 4.78
CA GLN A 117 31.79 3.22 3.48
C GLN A 117 30.28 3.12 3.19
N ILE A 118 29.89 3.56 2.01
CA ILE A 118 28.51 3.55 1.52
C ILE A 118 28.50 2.98 0.11
N GLY A 119 27.42 2.31 -0.28
CA GLY A 119 27.29 1.68 -1.59
C GLY A 119 25.89 1.84 -2.16
N VAL A 120 25.80 1.87 -3.48
CA VAL A 120 24.55 1.64 -4.21
C VAL A 120 24.82 0.58 -5.29
N PRO A 121 23.84 -0.29 -5.61
CA PRO A 121 22.48 -0.28 -5.07
C PRO A 121 22.39 -0.82 -3.64
N GLU A 122 21.54 -0.19 -2.83
CA GLU A 122 21.22 -0.62 -1.47
C GLU A 122 19.69 -0.57 -1.31
N MET A 123 19.10 -1.60 -0.72
CA MET A 123 17.66 -1.70 -0.56
C MET A 123 17.30 -2.10 0.87
N HIS A 124 16.21 -1.55 1.39
CA HIS A 124 15.63 -1.92 2.67
C HIS A 124 14.21 -2.43 2.46
N ILE A 125 13.91 -3.59 3.05
CA ILE A 125 12.56 -4.16 3.09
C ILE A 125 12.01 -3.94 4.49
N ASN A 126 10.85 -3.27 4.60
CA ASN A 126 10.23 -2.89 5.87
C ASN A 126 11.18 -2.17 6.84
N GLY A 127 12.16 -1.44 6.30
CA GLY A 127 13.18 -0.73 7.08
C GLY A 127 14.20 -1.63 7.79
N GLY A 128 14.30 -2.89 7.36
CA GLY A 128 15.35 -3.82 7.79
C GLY A 128 16.76 -3.41 7.36
N ALA A 129 17.72 -4.31 7.55
CA ALA A 129 19.11 -4.08 7.13
C ALA A 129 19.22 -3.76 5.63
N GLY A 130 20.19 -2.91 5.28
CA GLY A 130 20.52 -2.62 3.88
C GLY A 130 21.06 -3.87 3.21
N ILE A 131 20.51 -4.20 2.04
CA ILE A 131 20.91 -5.34 1.22
C ILE A 131 21.25 -4.86 -0.19
N ASN A 132 22.26 -5.46 -0.82
CA ASN A 132 22.52 -5.25 -2.24
C ASN A 132 21.58 -6.15 -3.05
N PRO A 133 20.66 -5.61 -3.86
CA PRO A 133 19.71 -6.43 -4.62
C PRO A 133 20.35 -7.33 -5.68
N ASN A 134 21.65 -7.15 -5.97
CA ASN A 134 22.41 -8.08 -6.81
C ASN A 134 22.81 -9.36 -6.07
N ASP A 135 22.75 -9.37 -4.73
CA ASP A 135 23.18 -10.53 -3.96
C ASP A 135 22.21 -11.72 -4.18
N PRO A 136 22.73 -12.95 -4.34
CA PRO A 136 21.89 -14.11 -4.59
C PRO A 136 20.81 -14.33 -3.50
N GLY A 137 19.55 -14.42 -3.92
CA GLY A 137 18.42 -14.80 -3.06
C GLY A 137 17.91 -13.70 -2.11
N VAL A 138 18.47 -12.49 -2.14
CA VAL A 138 17.97 -11.38 -1.31
C VAL A 138 16.70 -10.75 -1.86
N ILE A 139 16.47 -10.90 -3.18
CA ILE A 139 15.24 -10.55 -3.88
C ILE A 139 14.65 -11.83 -4.45
N SER A 140 13.43 -12.18 -4.03
CA SER A 140 12.67 -13.33 -4.55
C SER A 140 11.22 -13.27 -4.09
N ASP A 141 10.37 -14.11 -4.68
CA ASP A 141 9.00 -14.34 -4.22
C ASP A 141 8.92 -14.77 -2.76
N ALA A 142 9.88 -15.59 -2.30
CA ALA A 142 9.95 -16.01 -0.91
C ALA A 142 10.21 -14.82 0.02
N LYS A 143 11.11 -13.91 -0.36
CA LYS A 143 11.41 -12.69 0.41
C LYS A 143 10.25 -11.70 0.39
N TYR A 144 9.61 -11.52 -0.76
CA TYR A 144 8.38 -10.74 -0.88
C TYR A 144 7.27 -11.27 0.06
N ASN A 145 7.01 -12.57 0.00
CA ASN A 145 5.98 -13.20 0.83
C ASN A 145 6.34 -13.12 2.33
N ALA A 146 7.61 -13.31 2.70
CA ALA A 146 8.05 -13.13 4.08
C ALA A 146 7.77 -11.70 4.57
N ALA A 147 8.15 -10.68 3.79
CA ALA A 147 7.90 -9.28 4.13
C ALA A 147 6.41 -8.94 4.20
N LYS A 148 5.58 -9.54 3.33
CA LYS A 148 4.12 -9.40 3.33
C LYS A 148 3.45 -10.13 4.50
N ASN A 149 4.08 -11.15 5.06
CA ASN A 149 3.55 -11.92 6.19
C ASN A 149 3.96 -11.34 7.55
N GLU A 150 4.86 -10.35 7.58
CA GLU A 150 5.17 -9.62 8.81
C GLU A 150 3.94 -8.88 9.32
N ALA A 151 3.58 -9.10 10.60
CA ALA A 151 2.39 -8.50 11.19
C ALA A 151 2.41 -6.97 11.09
N ALA A 152 1.37 -6.37 10.52
CA ALA A 152 1.16 -4.92 10.57
C ALA A 152 0.74 -4.50 11.98
N THR A 153 1.41 -3.49 12.53
CA THR A 153 1.10 -2.91 13.84
C THR A 153 0.38 -1.57 13.72
N TYR A 154 0.14 -1.11 12.48
CA TYR A 154 -0.64 0.06 12.13
C TYR A 154 -1.63 -0.28 11.01
N LYS A 155 -2.79 0.38 11.03
CA LYS A 155 -3.63 0.59 9.85
C LYS A 155 -3.18 1.88 9.18
N LEU A 156 -3.08 1.87 7.86
CA LEU A 156 -2.68 3.05 7.09
C LEU A 156 -3.44 3.07 5.76
N SER A 157 -4.09 4.18 5.46
CA SER A 157 -4.76 4.39 4.19
C SER A 157 -4.79 5.88 3.86
N GLY A 158 -5.14 6.23 2.63
CA GLY A 158 -5.25 7.62 2.29
C GLY A 158 -5.56 7.88 0.84
N THR A 159 -5.69 9.15 0.52
CA THR A 159 -5.94 9.64 -0.83
C THR A 159 -5.01 10.78 -1.17
N TYR A 160 -4.74 11.02 -2.45
CA TYR A 160 -4.01 12.21 -2.88
C TYR A 160 -4.64 12.84 -4.12
N SER A 161 -4.61 14.16 -4.25
CA SER A 161 -5.02 14.86 -5.46
C SER A 161 -3.86 15.63 -6.05
N ILE A 162 -3.96 15.94 -7.36
CA ILE A 162 -3.03 16.80 -8.06
C ILE A 162 -3.84 17.85 -8.81
N ALA A 163 -3.64 19.12 -8.46
CA ALA A 163 -4.28 20.25 -9.15
C ALA A 163 -3.26 21.38 -9.29
N ASN A 164 -3.02 21.87 -10.51
CA ASN A 164 -2.11 22.99 -10.76
C ASN A 164 -0.72 22.82 -10.12
N LYS A 165 -0.10 21.64 -10.29
CA LYS A 165 1.19 21.26 -9.68
C LYS A 165 1.19 21.19 -8.14
N VAL A 166 0.02 21.30 -7.51
CA VAL A 166 -0.17 21.11 -6.07
C VAL A 166 -0.60 19.67 -5.82
N VAL A 167 0.20 18.94 -5.03
CA VAL A 167 -0.13 17.62 -4.54
C VAL A 167 -0.67 17.75 -3.12
N THR A 168 -1.87 17.23 -2.87
CA THR A 168 -2.46 17.17 -1.52
C THR A 168 -2.69 15.73 -1.14
N ALA A 169 -2.08 15.26 -0.06
CA ALA A 169 -2.20 13.91 0.48
C ALA A 169 -2.95 13.93 1.80
N ASN A 170 -4.02 13.14 1.90
CA ASN A 170 -4.80 12.92 3.12
C ASN A 170 -4.58 11.49 3.59
N VAL A 171 -3.92 11.34 4.73
CA VAL A 171 -3.52 10.05 5.31
C VAL A 171 -4.30 9.82 6.60
N LYS A 172 -4.83 8.62 6.76
CA LYS A 172 -5.44 8.11 7.98
C LYS A 172 -4.61 6.97 8.54
N TYR A 173 -4.43 6.97 9.85
CA TYR A 173 -3.65 5.94 10.54
C TYR A 173 -4.25 5.57 11.88
N THR A 174 -4.06 4.33 12.29
CA THR A 174 -4.45 3.85 13.62
C THR A 174 -3.42 2.84 14.09
N ALA A 175 -2.81 3.09 15.25
CA ALA A 175 -1.94 2.10 15.89
C ALA A 175 -2.77 0.91 16.37
N ILE A 176 -2.40 -0.31 15.97
CA ILE A 176 -2.96 -1.58 16.46
C ILE A 176 -2.23 -1.99 17.74
N SER A 177 -0.92 -1.72 17.79
CA SER A 177 -0.09 -1.85 18.99
C SER A 177 0.88 -0.68 19.10
N ALA A 178 1.45 -0.47 20.29
CA ALA A 178 2.40 0.60 20.53
C ALA A 178 3.66 0.43 19.65
N GLY A 179 4.09 1.52 19.03
CA GLY A 179 5.35 1.61 18.29
C GLY A 179 6.40 2.43 19.04
N THR A 180 7.66 2.32 18.63
CA THR A 180 8.79 3.06 19.22
C THR A 180 8.94 4.40 18.50
N ALA A 181 8.48 5.49 19.11
CA ALA A 181 8.50 6.84 18.54
C ALA A 181 8.04 6.87 17.06
N PRO A 182 6.80 6.45 16.77
CA PRO A 182 6.31 6.27 15.41
C PRO A 182 6.27 7.59 14.63
N VAL A 183 6.77 7.56 13.40
CA VAL A 183 6.79 8.70 12.47
C VAL A 183 6.07 8.30 11.18
N LEU A 184 5.14 9.14 10.73
CA LEU A 184 4.54 9.07 9.39
C LEU A 184 5.48 9.76 8.40
N TYR A 185 5.86 9.02 7.37
CA TYR A 185 6.54 9.54 6.19
C TYR A 185 5.61 9.45 4.99
N VAL A 186 5.67 10.47 4.13
CA VAL A 186 4.92 10.51 2.87
C VAL A 186 5.86 10.96 1.77
N ALA A 187 5.88 10.24 0.64
CA ALA A 187 6.71 10.56 -0.51
C ALA A 187 5.85 10.71 -1.77
N ILE A 188 6.12 11.77 -2.53
CA ILE A 188 5.66 11.94 -3.90
C ILE A 188 6.70 11.30 -4.80
N VAL A 189 6.23 10.42 -5.67
CA VAL A 189 7.07 9.58 -6.52
C VAL A 189 6.59 9.71 -7.96
N GLU A 190 7.50 9.87 -8.89
CA GLU A 190 7.24 9.82 -10.32
C GLU A 190 7.37 8.37 -10.79
N THR A 191 6.29 7.76 -11.30
CA THR A 191 6.30 6.33 -11.60
C THR A 191 7.24 5.98 -12.75
N LYS A 192 7.50 6.93 -13.66
CA LYS A 192 8.45 6.79 -14.76
C LYS A 192 9.14 8.11 -15.07
N THR A 193 10.46 8.08 -15.18
CA THR A 193 11.29 9.17 -15.71
C THR A 193 12.24 8.67 -16.78
N ILE A 194 12.68 9.54 -17.69
CA ILE A 194 13.63 9.18 -18.76
C ILE A 194 14.81 10.15 -18.87
N LYS A 195 14.67 11.40 -18.42
CA LYS A 195 15.67 12.45 -18.66
C LYS A 195 16.87 12.37 -17.72
N ASN A 196 16.78 11.63 -16.62
CA ASN A 196 17.91 11.38 -15.72
C ASN A 196 18.88 10.30 -16.22
N LYS A 197 18.77 9.83 -17.46
CA LYS A 197 19.73 8.89 -18.06
C LYS A 197 21.17 9.41 -17.99
N LYS A 198 22.09 8.55 -17.51
CA LYS A 198 23.54 8.79 -17.48
C LYS A 198 24.31 7.54 -17.94
N SER A 199 25.24 7.03 -17.13
CA SER A 199 26.26 6.06 -17.55
C SER A 199 26.00 4.61 -17.14
N ASN A 200 24.93 4.31 -16.39
CA ASN A 200 24.65 2.95 -15.91
C ASN A 200 23.95 2.03 -16.93
N GLY A 201 23.57 2.56 -18.10
CA GLY A 201 22.90 1.81 -19.16
C GLY A 201 21.38 1.76 -19.09
N GLU A 202 20.73 2.24 -18.03
CA GLU A 202 19.27 2.37 -17.98
C GLU A 202 18.78 3.44 -18.98
N THR A 203 17.57 3.27 -19.49
CA THR A 203 16.92 4.21 -20.43
C THR A 203 15.65 4.84 -19.88
N GLU A 204 15.08 4.21 -18.85
CA GLU A 204 13.96 4.69 -18.07
C GLU A 204 14.16 4.27 -16.61
N PHE A 205 13.59 5.04 -15.70
CA PHE A 205 13.72 4.81 -14.26
C PHE A 205 12.32 4.81 -13.66
N HIS A 206 12.06 3.86 -12.77
CA HIS A 206 10.72 3.69 -12.20
C HIS A 206 10.68 4.08 -10.73
N ASN A 207 9.54 4.66 -10.33
CA ASN A 207 9.24 5.01 -8.95
C ASN A 207 10.30 5.92 -8.31
N VAL A 208 10.73 6.95 -9.02
CA VAL A 208 11.73 7.93 -8.57
C VAL A 208 11.11 8.92 -7.57
N MET A 209 11.67 8.99 -6.37
CA MET A 209 11.24 9.95 -5.35
C MET A 209 11.51 11.38 -5.82
N LYS A 210 10.48 12.23 -5.76
CA LYS A 210 10.56 13.66 -6.11
C LYS A 210 10.51 14.58 -4.90
N LYS A 211 9.72 14.20 -3.88
CA LYS A 211 9.56 14.99 -2.66
C LYS A 211 9.16 14.12 -1.47
N MET A 212 9.73 14.37 -0.30
CA MET A 212 9.19 13.90 0.98
C MET A 212 8.33 14.98 1.65
N MET A 213 7.21 14.60 2.25
CA MET A 213 6.25 15.50 2.88
C MET A 213 6.09 15.18 4.38
N PRO A 214 6.08 16.21 5.27
CA PRO A 214 6.43 17.60 4.96
C PRO A 214 7.93 17.77 4.63
N SER A 215 8.75 16.81 5.04
CA SER A 215 10.20 16.75 4.80
C SER A 215 10.71 15.32 5.04
N GLN A 216 12.03 15.13 4.93
CA GLN A 216 12.71 13.86 5.24
C GLN A 216 12.60 13.40 6.70
N THR A 217 12.21 14.27 7.63
CA THR A 217 12.02 13.93 9.05
C THR A 217 10.62 13.41 9.36
N GLY A 218 9.69 13.46 8.40
CA GLY A 218 8.31 12.99 8.56
C GLY A 218 7.51 13.79 9.60
N THR A 219 6.45 13.16 10.10
CA THR A 219 5.56 13.69 11.14
C THR A 219 5.45 12.69 12.29
N THR A 220 5.86 13.08 13.50
CA THR A 220 5.68 12.24 14.70
C THR A 220 4.19 12.00 14.97
N LEU A 221 3.85 10.76 15.29
CA LEU A 221 2.49 10.34 15.66
C LEU A 221 2.38 10.22 17.18
N THR A 222 1.30 10.73 17.74
CA THR A 222 1.09 10.85 19.20
C THR A 222 -0.23 10.25 19.66
N GLU A 223 -1.06 9.80 18.72
CA GLU A 223 -2.35 9.20 18.98
C GLU A 223 -2.19 7.88 19.75
N ALA A 224 -3.07 7.65 20.72
CA ALA A 224 -3.08 6.43 21.49
C ALA A 224 -3.45 5.22 20.62
N VAL A 225 -3.06 4.02 21.07
CA VAL A 225 -3.44 2.76 20.42
C VAL A 225 -4.96 2.67 20.27
N GLY A 226 -5.42 2.29 19.08
CA GLY A 226 -6.84 2.19 18.73
C GLY A 226 -7.51 3.51 18.35
N VAL A 227 -6.85 4.66 18.49
CA VAL A 227 -7.40 5.96 18.08
C VAL A 227 -6.98 6.27 16.64
N GLU A 228 -7.97 6.60 15.78
CA GLU A 228 -7.69 7.06 14.40
C GLU A 228 -7.18 8.49 14.41
N GLY A 229 -5.97 8.69 13.88
CA GLY A 229 -5.41 9.98 13.53
C GLY A 229 -5.51 10.25 12.03
N SER A 230 -5.33 11.52 11.65
CA SER A 230 -5.23 11.90 10.24
C SER A 230 -4.27 13.07 10.03
N LYS A 231 -3.65 13.12 8.84
CA LYS A 231 -2.82 14.23 8.39
C LYS A 231 -3.18 14.61 6.96
N SER A 232 -3.32 15.91 6.72
CA SER A 232 -3.39 16.49 5.40
C SER A 232 -2.07 17.21 5.13
N LEU A 233 -1.35 16.78 4.09
CA LEU A 233 -0.06 17.32 3.70
C LEU A 233 -0.17 17.86 2.27
N THR A 234 0.34 19.05 2.04
CA THR A 234 0.32 19.69 0.73
C THR A 234 1.71 20.13 0.32
N PHE A 235 2.04 19.92 -0.95
CA PHE A 235 3.26 20.43 -1.55
C PHE A 235 2.98 20.99 -2.95
N THR A 236 3.57 22.14 -3.25
CA THR A 236 3.46 22.79 -4.56
C THR A 236 4.80 22.68 -5.28
N PHE A 237 4.81 21.99 -6.42
CA PHE A 237 5.97 22.01 -7.31
C PHE A 237 6.00 23.37 -8.04
N ALA A 238 6.86 24.27 -7.57
CA ALA A 238 6.96 25.63 -8.11
C ALA A 238 7.62 25.67 -9.50
N GLY A 239 7.36 26.75 -10.22
CA GLY A 239 8.09 27.14 -11.42
C GLY A 239 8.10 26.11 -12.56
N ASN A 240 9.14 26.23 -13.39
CA ASN A 240 9.32 25.42 -14.59
C ASN A 240 10.17 24.17 -14.29
N TYR A 241 10.02 23.17 -15.16
CA TYR A 241 10.87 22.00 -15.15
C TYR A 241 12.34 22.39 -15.37
N ARG A 242 13.25 21.85 -14.56
CA ARG A 242 14.69 21.83 -14.79
C ARG A 242 15.23 20.41 -14.60
N LEU A 243 16.11 19.99 -15.50
CA LEU A 243 16.97 18.82 -15.28
C LEU A 243 18.24 19.25 -14.54
N PRO A 244 18.52 18.76 -13.32
CA PRO A 244 19.82 18.97 -12.71
C PRO A 244 20.97 18.39 -13.53
N THR A 245 22.11 19.07 -13.49
CA THR A 245 23.29 18.63 -14.26
C THR A 245 23.89 17.33 -13.70
N ASN A 246 23.81 17.15 -12.39
CA ASN A 246 24.37 16.03 -11.64
C ASN A 246 23.67 15.90 -10.27
N GLY A 247 24.03 14.90 -9.47
CA GLY A 247 23.46 14.64 -8.14
C GLY A 247 24.14 15.40 -7.00
N GLN A 248 24.91 16.47 -7.27
CA GLN A 248 25.61 17.24 -6.24
C GLN A 248 24.71 18.33 -5.62
N PRO A 249 24.96 18.74 -4.36
CA PRO A 249 24.10 19.68 -3.65
C PRO A 249 23.86 21.02 -4.37
N SER A 250 24.87 21.53 -5.08
CA SER A 250 24.75 22.76 -5.87
C SER A 250 23.82 22.65 -7.08
N SER A 251 23.50 21.43 -7.51
CA SER A 251 22.61 21.17 -8.66
C SER A 251 21.18 20.86 -8.24
N TYR A 252 20.91 20.61 -6.95
CA TYR A 252 19.59 20.24 -6.46
C TYR A 252 18.51 21.24 -6.87
N ILE A 253 17.29 20.74 -7.06
CA ILE A 253 16.13 21.57 -7.35
C ILE A 253 15.86 22.50 -6.16
N ASN A 254 15.67 23.78 -6.46
CA ASN A 254 15.09 24.70 -5.50
C ASN A 254 13.57 24.65 -5.59
N ASP A 255 12.96 23.94 -4.63
CA ASP A 255 11.50 23.73 -4.53
C ASP A 255 10.67 25.02 -4.55
N ALA A 256 11.26 26.18 -4.24
CA ALA A 256 10.59 27.48 -4.27
C ALA A 256 10.46 28.08 -5.68
N THR A 257 11.31 27.69 -6.63
CA THR A 257 11.42 28.37 -7.93
C THR A 257 11.34 27.43 -9.14
N GLU A 258 11.46 26.12 -8.94
CA GLU A 258 11.56 25.14 -10.01
C GLU A 258 11.18 23.73 -9.52
N ASN A 259 11.07 22.79 -10.46
CA ASN A 259 10.81 21.39 -10.16
C ASN A 259 11.50 20.47 -11.18
N SER A 260 11.61 19.18 -10.86
CA SER A 260 12.16 18.16 -11.77
C SER A 260 11.12 17.16 -12.26
N VAL A 261 9.82 17.39 -12.07
CA VAL A 261 8.76 16.45 -12.48
C VAL A 261 8.64 16.48 -14.00
N GLU A 262 8.89 15.36 -14.67
CA GLU A 262 8.77 15.25 -16.13
C GLU A 262 7.30 15.19 -16.57
N ASP A 263 6.48 14.44 -15.84
CA ASP A 263 5.04 14.31 -16.09
C ASP A 263 4.23 14.30 -14.78
N PHE A 264 3.39 15.32 -14.56
CA PHE A 264 2.53 15.40 -13.38
C PHE A 264 1.41 14.34 -13.37
N ASN A 265 1.08 13.73 -14.51
CA ASN A 265 0.03 12.73 -14.57
C ASN A 265 0.45 11.39 -13.96
N ASN A 266 1.75 11.09 -14.00
CA ASN A 266 2.31 9.82 -13.54
C ASN A 266 2.87 9.88 -12.10
N LEU A 267 2.54 10.93 -11.34
CA LEU A 267 2.86 11.01 -9.92
C LEU A 267 1.98 10.07 -9.10
N ARG A 268 2.59 9.39 -8.13
CA ARG A 268 1.95 8.61 -7.06
C ARG A 268 2.38 9.14 -5.70
N VAL A 269 1.59 8.85 -4.67
CA VAL A 269 1.95 9.16 -3.28
C VAL A 269 2.01 7.87 -2.46
N VAL A 270 3.12 7.68 -1.77
CA VAL A 270 3.39 6.54 -0.89
C VAL A 270 3.49 7.06 0.54
N ALA A 271 2.81 6.42 1.48
CA ALA A 271 2.95 6.70 2.90
C ALA A 271 3.41 5.46 3.66
N TRP A 272 4.15 5.66 4.74
CA TRP A 272 4.50 4.59 5.67
C TRP A 272 4.70 5.13 7.08
N VAL A 273 4.43 4.30 8.06
CA VAL A 273 4.74 4.57 9.46
C VAL A 273 5.97 3.75 9.85
N GLN A 274 6.97 4.39 10.43
CA GLN A 274 8.22 3.74 10.81
C GLN A 274 8.68 4.27 12.18
N GLY A 275 9.19 3.36 13.01
CA GLY A 275 9.72 3.73 14.33
C GLY A 275 11.18 4.16 14.29
N SER A 276 11.67 4.67 15.41
CA SER A 276 13.10 4.96 15.61
C SER A 276 13.98 3.70 15.63
N ASP A 277 13.37 2.53 15.79
CA ASP A 277 13.98 1.21 15.62
C ASP A 277 14.14 0.80 14.15
N LYS A 278 13.84 1.73 13.22
CA LYS A 278 13.81 1.57 11.77
C LYS A 278 12.75 0.60 11.26
N LYS A 279 11.96 -0.05 12.11
CA LYS A 279 10.92 -0.98 11.63
C LYS A 279 9.76 -0.23 11.02
N VAL A 280 9.36 -0.64 9.83
CA VAL A 280 8.12 -0.15 9.21
C VAL A 280 6.93 -0.87 9.85
N TYR A 281 5.98 -0.11 10.37
CA TYR A 281 4.79 -0.61 11.05
C TYR A 281 3.60 -0.83 10.11
N GLN A 282 3.52 -0.05 9.04
CA GLN A 282 2.65 -0.26 7.88
C GLN A 282 3.07 0.69 6.74
N ALA A 283 2.78 0.30 5.49
CA ALA A 283 2.86 1.19 4.33
C ALA A 283 1.54 1.23 3.56
N ALA A 284 1.39 2.20 2.66
CA ALA A 284 0.24 2.33 1.78
C ALA A 284 0.60 3.11 0.52
N ASN A 285 0.10 2.66 -0.63
CA ASN A 285 -0.06 3.52 -1.80
C ASN A 285 -1.38 4.29 -1.63
N LEU A 286 -1.34 5.61 -1.67
CA LEU A 286 -2.54 6.43 -1.54
C LEU A 286 -3.35 6.37 -2.85
N ALA A 287 -4.67 6.44 -2.74
CA ALA A 287 -5.55 6.45 -3.91
C ALA A 287 -5.68 7.87 -4.49
N LYS A 288 -5.53 8.04 -5.80
CA LYS A 288 -5.67 9.35 -6.45
C LYS A 288 -7.13 9.82 -6.39
N THR A 289 -7.39 11.05 -5.97
CA THR A 289 -8.70 11.71 -5.91
C THR A 289 -8.69 12.99 -6.75
N GLY A 290 -9.78 13.26 -7.48
CA GLY A 290 -10.11 14.64 -7.88
C GLY A 290 -9.15 15.38 -8.82
N GLY A 291 -8.74 14.80 -9.95
CA GLY A 291 -8.82 15.59 -11.17
C GLY A 291 -10.32 15.82 -11.41
N THR A 292 -10.82 17.06 -11.31
CA THR A 292 -12.21 17.51 -11.56
C THR A 292 -13.27 16.40 -11.59
N GLY A 293 -14.13 16.32 -10.56
CA GLY A 293 -15.00 15.18 -10.30
C GLY A 293 -15.73 14.60 -11.52
N VAL A 294 -15.92 13.28 -11.52
CA VAL A 294 -16.71 12.55 -12.53
C VAL A 294 -16.11 12.67 -13.94
N ASN A 295 -15.59 11.55 -14.46
CA ASN A 295 -14.99 11.36 -15.79
C ASN A 295 -13.63 12.03 -16.05
N GLN A 296 -12.55 11.32 -15.69
CA GLN A 296 -11.27 11.35 -16.42
C GLN A 296 -10.81 9.91 -16.66
N VAL A 297 -11.63 9.18 -17.43
CA VAL A 297 -11.22 8.65 -18.73
C VAL A 297 -9.70 8.58 -18.93
N SER A 298 -9.15 7.39 -18.67
CA SER A 298 -7.75 7.05 -18.93
C SER A 298 -7.34 7.38 -20.39
N ASN A 299 -6.04 7.51 -20.65
CA ASN A 299 -5.47 7.55 -22.00
C ASN A 299 -5.96 6.41 -22.91
N THR A 300 -6.49 5.33 -22.34
CA THR A 300 -7.09 4.20 -23.07
C THR A 300 -8.63 4.13 -22.99
N VAL A 301 -9.29 4.81 -22.05
CA VAL A 301 -10.75 4.64 -21.78
C VAL A 301 -11.47 5.97 -21.86
N GLY A 302 -11.94 6.35 -23.05
CA GLY A 302 -12.67 7.55 -23.44
C GLY A 302 -13.97 7.92 -22.71
N ALA A 303 -14.71 6.98 -22.12
CA ALA A 303 -15.89 7.23 -21.27
C ALA A 303 -16.22 5.99 -20.46
N VAL A 304 -16.70 6.17 -19.22
CA VAL A 304 -17.23 5.08 -18.38
C VAL A 304 -18.62 5.44 -17.89
N GLU A 305 -19.61 4.60 -18.18
CA GLU A 305 -20.98 4.74 -17.69
C GLU A 305 -21.40 3.48 -16.94
N VAL A 306 -21.92 3.63 -15.73
CA VAL A 306 -22.36 2.52 -14.89
C VAL A 306 -23.86 2.64 -14.61
N TYR A 307 -24.62 1.64 -15.02
CA TYR A 307 -26.07 1.63 -14.86
C TYR A 307 -26.64 0.20 -14.74
N PRO A 308 -27.80 0.02 -14.09
CA PRO A 308 -28.45 1.00 -13.21
C PRO A 308 -27.62 1.23 -11.93
N ASN A 309 -27.67 2.45 -11.39
CA ASN A 309 -27.08 2.78 -10.10
C ASN A 309 -27.97 3.83 -9.41
N PRO A 310 -28.74 3.48 -8.37
CA PRO A 310 -28.73 2.20 -7.64
C PRO A 310 -29.17 0.98 -8.46
N THR A 311 -28.75 -0.22 -8.06
CA THR A 311 -29.10 -1.51 -8.69
C THR A 311 -29.76 -2.46 -7.69
N SER A 312 -30.68 -3.29 -8.15
CA SER A 312 -31.25 -4.43 -7.40
C SER A 312 -30.82 -5.80 -7.94
N GLY A 313 -29.96 -5.83 -8.96
CA GLY A 313 -29.74 -7.04 -9.74
C GLY A 313 -28.39 -7.07 -10.45
N GLN A 314 -28.36 -6.60 -11.69
CA GLN A 314 -27.12 -6.50 -12.47
C GLN A 314 -26.70 -5.04 -12.62
N ILE A 315 -25.41 -4.82 -12.83
CA ILE A 315 -24.87 -3.56 -13.32
C ILE A 315 -24.15 -3.79 -14.65
N HIS A 316 -24.27 -2.82 -15.54
CA HIS A 316 -23.55 -2.73 -16.79
C HIS A 316 -22.56 -1.58 -16.70
N ILE A 317 -21.38 -1.80 -17.25
CA ILE A 317 -20.29 -0.84 -17.32
C ILE A 317 -19.98 -0.65 -18.79
N ASN A 318 -20.47 0.45 -19.36
CA ASN A 318 -20.14 0.83 -20.72
C ASN A 318 -18.81 1.56 -20.72
N LEU A 319 -17.88 1.09 -21.55
CA LEU A 319 -16.51 1.57 -21.67
C LEU A 319 -16.28 1.95 -23.12
N ASN A 320 -15.93 3.21 -23.39
CA ASN A 320 -15.49 3.62 -24.72
C ASN A 320 -13.97 3.62 -24.78
N MET A 321 -13.33 2.62 -25.38
CA MET A 321 -11.88 2.48 -25.41
C MET A 321 -11.27 3.31 -26.56
N LYS A 322 -10.14 3.99 -26.34
CA LYS A 322 -9.37 4.73 -27.36
C LYS A 322 -8.49 3.78 -28.20
N GLU A 323 -8.01 2.71 -27.58
CA GLU A 323 -7.23 1.65 -28.20
C GLU A 323 -7.57 0.29 -27.56
N GLN A 324 -7.08 -0.80 -28.13
CA GLN A 324 -7.32 -2.13 -27.56
C GLN A 324 -6.47 -2.33 -26.30
N ASP A 325 -7.09 -2.75 -25.20
CA ASP A 325 -6.40 -2.90 -23.92
C ASP A 325 -7.06 -3.97 -23.04
N GLU A 326 -6.31 -4.48 -22.07
CA GLU A 326 -6.84 -5.37 -21.03
C GLU A 326 -7.39 -4.53 -19.87
N VAL A 327 -8.68 -4.69 -19.59
CA VAL A 327 -9.38 -3.95 -18.54
C VAL A 327 -9.82 -4.91 -17.45
N SER A 328 -9.51 -4.58 -16.19
CA SER A 328 -9.99 -5.30 -15.03
C SER A 328 -10.95 -4.44 -14.21
N ALA A 329 -12.13 -4.96 -13.90
CA ALA A 329 -13.14 -4.29 -13.09
C ALA A 329 -13.37 -5.09 -11.80
N SER A 330 -13.55 -4.41 -10.68
CA SER A 330 -13.75 -4.99 -9.35
C SER A 330 -14.82 -4.24 -8.57
N ILE A 331 -15.72 -4.96 -7.90
CA ILE A 331 -16.60 -4.39 -6.89
C ILE A 331 -15.96 -4.62 -5.52
N VAL A 332 -15.82 -3.56 -4.74
CA VAL A 332 -15.14 -3.56 -3.45
C VAL A 332 -16.11 -3.04 -2.38
N SER A 333 -16.21 -3.74 -1.25
CA SER A 333 -16.98 -3.27 -0.10
C SER A 333 -16.36 -1.99 0.50
N LEU A 334 -17.10 -1.28 1.35
CA LEU A 334 -16.54 -0.14 2.11
C LEU A 334 -15.38 -0.54 3.04
N THR A 335 -15.31 -1.82 3.40
CA THR A 335 -14.21 -2.39 4.22
C THR A 335 -12.98 -2.80 3.39
N GLY A 336 -13.00 -2.58 2.07
CA GLY A 336 -11.88 -2.89 1.19
C GLY A 336 -11.84 -4.33 0.67
N ALA A 337 -12.83 -5.16 0.97
CA ALA A 337 -12.90 -6.53 0.46
C ALA A 337 -13.40 -6.53 -0.99
N VAL A 338 -12.66 -7.19 -1.89
CA VAL A 338 -13.11 -7.43 -3.27
C VAL A 338 -14.22 -8.48 -3.24
N VAL A 339 -15.43 -8.09 -3.62
CA VAL A 339 -16.62 -8.96 -3.60
C VAL A 339 -16.97 -9.52 -4.98
N ALA A 340 -16.52 -8.86 -6.04
CA ALA A 340 -16.60 -9.38 -7.41
C ALA A 340 -15.45 -8.82 -8.24
N ARG A 341 -14.96 -9.59 -9.21
CA ARG A 341 -13.90 -9.16 -10.14
C ARG A 341 -14.06 -9.81 -11.51
N GLN A 342 -13.74 -9.07 -12.55
CA GLN A 342 -13.67 -9.54 -13.94
C GLN A 342 -12.51 -8.86 -14.64
N SER A 343 -11.88 -9.56 -15.60
CA SER A 343 -10.91 -8.97 -16.53
C SER A 343 -11.31 -9.34 -17.94
N GLN A 344 -11.23 -8.39 -18.87
CA GLN A 344 -11.55 -8.61 -20.27
C GLN A 344 -10.66 -7.75 -21.16
N ARG A 345 -10.19 -8.32 -22.27
CA ARG A 345 -9.54 -7.56 -23.33
C ARG A 345 -10.61 -6.86 -24.18
N LEU A 346 -10.58 -5.53 -24.19
CA LEU A 346 -11.57 -4.69 -24.86
C LEU A 346 -10.95 -4.07 -26.11
N ASN A 347 -11.74 -3.97 -27.19
CA ASN A 347 -11.30 -3.35 -28.44
C ASN A 347 -11.50 -1.84 -28.41
N ALA A 348 -10.82 -1.09 -29.27
CA ALA A 348 -11.13 0.33 -29.49
C ALA A 348 -12.63 0.53 -29.82
N GLY A 349 -13.25 1.58 -29.28
CA GLY A 349 -14.68 1.86 -29.39
C GLY A 349 -15.50 1.38 -28.18
N LYS A 350 -16.81 1.26 -28.36
CA LYS A 350 -17.75 0.95 -27.27
C LYS A 350 -17.72 -0.53 -26.90
N ASN A 351 -17.60 -0.81 -25.61
CA ASN A 351 -17.62 -2.13 -25.00
C ASN A 351 -18.53 -2.11 -23.76
N THR A 352 -18.97 -3.28 -23.32
CA THR A 352 -19.79 -3.42 -22.10
C THR A 352 -19.28 -4.59 -21.27
N MET A 353 -19.02 -4.34 -19.98
CA MET A 353 -18.81 -5.37 -18.95
C MET A 353 -20.02 -5.43 -18.03
N SER A 354 -20.28 -6.56 -17.36
CA SER A 354 -21.47 -6.71 -16.50
C SER A 354 -21.19 -7.53 -15.24
N PHE A 355 -21.72 -7.07 -14.10
CA PHE A 355 -21.65 -7.78 -12.82
C PHE A 355 -23.05 -8.16 -12.33
N ASP A 356 -23.17 -9.35 -11.74
CA ASP A 356 -24.35 -9.75 -10.96
C ASP A 356 -24.15 -9.35 -9.49
N THR A 357 -24.98 -8.46 -8.99
CA THR A 357 -24.96 -7.98 -7.61
C THR A 357 -26.01 -8.66 -6.72
N ARG A 358 -26.79 -9.62 -7.22
CA ARG A 358 -27.83 -10.31 -6.43
C ARG A 358 -27.28 -11.07 -5.22
N GLY A 359 -26.02 -11.52 -5.30
CA GLY A 359 -25.32 -12.15 -4.20
C GLY A 359 -24.81 -11.19 -3.12
N LEU A 360 -24.91 -9.87 -3.34
CA LEU A 360 -24.40 -8.85 -2.43
C LEU A 360 -25.47 -8.43 -1.40
N ALA A 361 -25.01 -7.94 -0.24
CA ALA A 361 -25.89 -7.29 0.73
C ALA A 361 -26.31 -5.91 0.20
N ALA A 362 -27.45 -5.40 0.65
CA ALA A 362 -27.80 -4.01 0.38
C ALA A 362 -26.77 -3.08 1.02
N GLY A 363 -26.30 -2.08 0.29
CA GLY A 363 -25.25 -1.19 0.77
C GLY A 363 -24.51 -0.45 -0.33
N LEU A 364 -23.51 0.33 0.09
CA LEU A 364 -22.62 1.04 -0.83
C LEU A 364 -21.36 0.21 -1.10
N TYR A 365 -20.95 0.22 -2.36
CA TYR A 365 -19.74 -0.45 -2.85
C TYR A 365 -18.96 0.53 -3.73
N ASN A 366 -17.67 0.26 -3.91
CA ASN A 366 -16.83 0.94 -4.89
C ASN A 366 -16.62 0.01 -6.08
N LEU A 367 -17.06 0.42 -7.27
CA LEU A 367 -16.59 -0.15 -8.52
C LEU A 367 -15.23 0.48 -8.83
N ILE A 368 -14.21 -0.34 -9.05
CA ILE A 368 -12.87 0.09 -9.43
C ILE A 368 -12.49 -0.63 -10.71
N ILE A 369 -12.04 0.13 -11.71
CA ILE A 369 -11.62 -0.36 -13.02
C ILE A 369 -10.16 0.02 -13.19
N PHE A 370 -9.35 -0.89 -13.71
CA PHE A 370 -7.95 -0.67 -14.09
C PHE A 370 -7.73 -1.06 -15.55
N ASP A 371 -6.88 -0.31 -16.25
CA ASP A 371 -6.30 -0.73 -17.53
C ASP A 371 -4.93 -1.41 -17.35
N SER A 372 -4.30 -1.88 -18.43
CA SER A 372 -3.00 -2.58 -18.35
C SER A 372 -1.85 -1.66 -17.90
N ASN A 373 -2.02 -0.35 -18.05
CA ASN A 373 -1.08 0.68 -17.60
C ASN A 373 -1.32 1.12 -16.15
N ASN A 374 -2.19 0.42 -15.41
CA ASN A 374 -2.61 0.72 -14.04
C ASN A 374 -3.32 2.08 -13.86
N ASN A 375 -3.85 2.68 -14.93
CA ASN A 375 -4.77 3.80 -14.77
C ASN A 375 -6.08 3.28 -14.19
N SER A 376 -6.72 4.06 -13.33
CA SER A 376 -7.92 3.59 -12.62
C SER A 376 -9.10 4.55 -12.74
N PHE A 377 -10.29 3.95 -12.81
CA PHE A 377 -11.57 4.64 -12.67
C PHE A 377 -12.28 4.06 -11.46
N ALA A 378 -12.86 4.91 -10.61
CA ALA A 378 -13.66 4.46 -9.49
C ALA A 378 -15.01 5.17 -9.45
N GLN A 379 -16.08 4.42 -9.24
CA GLN A 379 -17.43 4.94 -9.06
C GLN A 379 -18.13 4.20 -7.94
N ARG A 380 -18.88 4.92 -7.11
CA ARG A 380 -19.73 4.30 -6.09
C ARG A 380 -20.93 3.63 -6.73
N VAL A 381 -21.21 2.39 -6.32
CA VAL A 381 -22.40 1.63 -6.70
C VAL A 381 -23.26 1.39 -5.46
N SER A 382 -24.54 1.73 -5.55
CA SER A 382 -25.51 1.43 -4.51
C SER A 382 -26.29 0.17 -4.87
N VAL A 383 -26.20 -0.85 -4.01
CA VAL A 383 -27.02 -2.06 -4.11
C VAL A 383 -28.22 -1.90 -3.17
N ILE A 384 -29.42 -1.99 -3.74
CA ILE A 384 -30.70 -1.93 -3.04
C ILE A 384 -31.42 -3.29 -3.16
N ARG A 385 -32.37 -3.56 -2.28
CA ARG A 385 -33.21 -4.75 -2.32
C ARG A 385 -34.68 -4.39 -2.44
#